data_AF-A0A958H826-F1
#
_entry.id   AF-A0A958H826-F1
#
_cell.length_a   1.000
_cell.length_b   1.000
_cell.length_c   1.000
_cell.angle_alpha   90.00
_cell.angle_beta   90.00
_cell.angle_gamma   90.00
#
_symmetry.space_group_name_H-M   'P 1'
#
loop_
_entity.id
_entity.type
_entity.pdbx_description
1 polymer ?
#
loop_
_entity_poly.entity_id
_entity_poly.type
_entity_poly.pdbx_seq_one_letter_code
_entity_poly.pdbx_strand_id
1 'polypeptide(L)'
;TARLVSRLHPNDDGRFLAVVGASGSGKSSIVRAGLIPALQRGQPLADGNSPPPCSTTWPVIVLTPGTHPLEQLALSISRDDQSLAGTAALLDDLAGEPRSLHLHLTRSLPAGAD
;
A
#
# COMPACT_ATOMS: atom_id res chain seq x y z
N THR A 1 -4.58 7.01 -15.10
CA THR A 1 -4.75 7.06 -13.63
C THR A 1 -6.14 6.62 -13.20
N ALA A 2 -7.22 7.16 -13.76
CA ALA A 2 -8.58 6.85 -13.30
C ALA A 2 -8.94 5.35 -13.29
N ARG A 3 -8.63 4.63 -14.36
CA ARG A 3 -8.74 3.16 -14.42
C ARG A 3 -8.00 2.42 -13.31
N LEU A 4 -6.86 2.94 -12.81
CA LEU A 4 -6.12 2.32 -11.71
C LEU A 4 -6.79 2.59 -10.36
N VAL A 5 -7.41 3.76 -10.20
CA VAL A 5 -8.17 4.11 -8.99
C VAL A 5 -9.41 3.23 -8.87
N SER A 6 -10.14 3.00 -9.96
CA SER A 6 -11.33 2.13 -9.95
C SER A 6 -11.00 0.72 -9.44
N ARG A 7 -9.83 0.19 -9.82
CA ARG A 7 -9.34 -1.14 -9.38
C ARG A 7 -9.03 -1.28 -7.90
N LEU A 8 -9.05 -0.18 -7.15
CA LEU A 8 -8.83 -0.17 -5.70
C LEU A 8 -10.14 -0.02 -4.91
N HIS A 9 -11.30 -0.05 -5.59
CA HIS A 9 -12.58 -0.04 -4.90
C HIS A 9 -12.79 -1.36 -4.15
N PRO A 10 -13.33 -1.33 -2.91
CA PRO A 10 -13.50 -2.54 -2.09
C PRO A 10 -14.36 -3.63 -2.72
N ASN A 11 -15.24 -3.24 -3.64
CA ASN A 11 -16.16 -4.13 -4.35
C ASN A 11 -15.55 -4.78 -5.60
N ASP A 12 -14.34 -4.39 -6.01
CA ASP A 12 -13.60 -5.07 -7.06
C ASP A 12 -12.86 -6.29 -6.47
N ASP A 13 -12.80 -7.40 -7.21
CA ASP A 13 -12.27 -8.70 -6.76
C ASP A 13 -10.77 -8.71 -6.37
N GLY A 14 -10.07 -7.57 -6.37
CA GLY A 14 -8.62 -7.48 -6.23
C GLY A 14 -8.15 -6.65 -5.04
N ARG A 15 -7.52 -7.29 -4.04
CA ARG A 15 -6.73 -6.61 -2.97
C ARG A 15 -5.30 -6.28 -3.41
N PHE A 16 -4.97 -6.54 -4.67
CA PHE A 16 -3.62 -6.39 -5.22
C PHE A 16 -3.68 -5.85 -6.65
N LEU A 17 -2.93 -4.78 -6.90
CA LEU A 17 -2.82 -4.14 -8.20
C LEU A 17 -1.37 -4.15 -8.68
N ALA A 18 -1.09 -4.94 -9.72
CA ALA A 18 0.22 -4.97 -10.37
C ALA A 18 0.31 -3.94 -11.50
N VAL A 19 1.40 -3.17 -11.53
CA VAL A 19 1.75 -2.25 -12.64
C VAL A 19 3.05 -2.72 -13.28
N VAL A 20 2.95 -3.30 -14.48
CA VAL A 20 4.08 -3.93 -15.20
C VAL A 20 4.32 -3.22 -16.53
N GLY A 21 5.58 -3.15 -16.98
CA GLY A 21 5.98 -2.48 -18.20
C GLY A 21 7.49 -2.26 -18.29
N ALA A 22 7.99 -1.98 -19.50
CA ALA A 22 9.41 -1.77 -19.77
C ALA A 22 10.07 -0.72 -18.86
N SER A 23 11.38 -0.82 -18.64
CA SER A 23 12.11 0.23 -17.90
C SER A 23 11.94 1.59 -18.61
N GLY A 24 11.76 2.67 -17.85
CA GLY A 24 11.49 4.00 -18.41
C GLY A 24 10.05 4.25 -18.88
N SER A 25 9.15 3.26 -18.90
CA SER A 25 7.75 3.44 -19.35
C SER A 25 6.86 4.29 -18.42
N GLY A 26 7.44 4.93 -17.39
CA GLY A 26 6.72 5.79 -16.46
C GLY A 26 5.94 5.09 -15.35
N LYS A 27 6.14 3.78 -15.07
CA LYS A 27 5.46 3.05 -13.98
C LYS A 27 5.51 3.76 -12.62
N SER A 28 6.71 4.17 -12.22
CA SER A 28 6.90 4.88 -10.96
C SER A 28 6.23 6.26 -10.99
N SER A 29 6.17 6.91 -12.15
CA SER A 29 5.49 8.20 -12.32
C SER A 29 3.97 8.04 -12.24
N ILE A 30 3.37 7.08 -12.94
CA ILE A 30 1.92 6.84 -12.89
C ILE A 30 1.47 6.43 -11.48
N VAL A 31 2.28 5.71 -10.71
CA VAL A 31 1.97 5.39 -9.31
C VAL A 31 2.19 6.59 -8.38
N ARG A 32 3.39 7.19 -8.39
CA ARG A 32 3.78 8.22 -7.39
C ARG A 32 3.27 9.62 -7.69
N ALA A 33 3.18 10.01 -8.96
CA ALA A 33 2.67 11.32 -9.39
C ALA A 33 1.21 11.25 -9.88
N GLY A 34 0.71 10.05 -10.20
CA GLY A 34 -0.66 9.83 -10.64
C GLY A 34 -1.58 9.28 -9.56
N LEU A 35 -1.42 7.99 -9.26
CA LEU A 35 -2.33 7.19 -8.42
C LEU A 35 -2.36 7.69 -6.97
N ILE A 36 -1.20 7.79 -6.32
CA ILE A 36 -1.12 8.22 -4.91
C ILE A 36 -1.73 9.62 -4.73
N PRO A 37 -1.37 10.65 -5.54
CA PRO A 37 -2.00 11.97 -5.42
C PRO A 37 -3.50 11.96 -5.71
N ALA A 38 -4.00 11.07 -6.57
CA ALA A 38 -5.43 10.95 -6.84
C ALA A 38 -6.19 10.39 -5.63
N LEU A 39 -5.64 9.37 -4.96
CA LEU A 39 -6.21 8.80 -3.72
C LEU A 39 -6.21 9.84 -2.59
N GLN A 40 -5.11 10.57 -2.43
CA GLN A 40 -4.95 11.60 -1.40
C GLN A 40 -5.83 12.83 -1.60
N ARG A 41 -6.12 13.20 -2.85
CA ARG A 41 -7.03 14.33 -3.14
C ARG A 41 -8.49 14.01 -2.85
N GLY A 42 -8.92 12.76 -2.99
CA GLY A 42 -10.31 12.36 -2.72
C GLY A 42 -11.35 13.02 -3.63
N GLN A 43 -10.94 13.57 -4.77
CA GLN A 43 -11.81 14.30 -5.71
C GLN A 43 -12.17 13.44 -6.93
N PRO A 44 -13.32 13.70 -7.58
CA PRO A 44 -13.68 13.04 -8.83
C PRO A 44 -12.56 13.12 -9.88
N LEU A 45 -12.33 12.01 -10.58
CA LEU A 45 -11.37 11.91 -11.67
C LEU A 45 -12.00 12.32 -13.00
N ALA A 46 -11.16 12.46 -14.04
CA ALA A 46 -11.58 12.91 -15.36
C ALA A 46 -12.65 12.03 -16.05
N ASP A 47 -12.80 10.79 -15.62
CA ASP A 47 -13.84 9.86 -16.11
C ASP A 47 -15.11 9.88 -15.25
N GLY A 48 -15.20 10.78 -14.26
CA GLY A 48 -16.33 10.91 -13.34
C GLY A 48 -16.29 9.94 -12.15
N ASN A 49 -15.35 8.99 -12.10
CA ASN A 49 -15.21 8.09 -10.96
C ASN A 49 -14.57 8.82 -9.77
N SER A 50 -14.96 8.43 -8.55
CA SER A 50 -14.32 8.92 -7.33
C SER A 50 -13.34 7.88 -6.76
N PRO A 51 -12.31 8.31 -6.02
CA PRO A 51 -11.48 7.41 -5.22
C PRO A 51 -12.31 6.59 -4.21
N PRO A 52 -11.78 5.45 -3.73
CA PRO A 52 -12.40 4.70 -2.64
C PRO A 52 -12.71 5.59 -1.42
N PRO A 53 -13.76 5.28 -0.64
CA PRO A 53 -14.02 5.93 0.63
C PRO A 53 -12.76 5.91 1.52
N CYS A 54 -12.55 6.99 2.29
CA CYS A 54 -11.41 7.11 3.20
C CYS A 54 -10.01 7.02 2.55
N SER A 55 -9.89 7.00 1.20
CA SER A 55 -8.58 6.88 0.54
C SER A 55 -7.61 8.03 0.82
N THR A 56 -8.13 9.15 1.31
CA THR A 56 -7.35 10.35 1.67
C THR A 56 -6.51 10.15 2.93
N THR A 57 -6.88 9.20 3.79
CA THR A 57 -6.18 8.89 5.05
C THR A 57 -5.37 7.61 4.98
N TRP A 58 -5.36 6.91 3.84
CA TRP A 58 -4.61 5.68 3.67
C TRP A 58 -3.10 5.93 3.87
N PRO A 59 -2.42 5.15 4.73
CA PRO A 59 -0.98 5.22 4.85
C PRO A 59 -0.32 4.74 3.55
N VAL A 60 0.69 5.47 3.09
CA VAL A 60 1.43 5.14 1.86
C VAL A 60 2.86 4.79 2.22
N ILE A 61 3.19 3.51 2.08
CA ILE A 61 4.55 2.99 2.29
C ILE A 61 5.16 2.70 0.92
N VAL A 62 6.32 3.29 0.67
CA VAL A 62 7.10 3.05 -0.55
C VAL A 62 8.40 2.35 -0.17
N LEU A 63 8.61 1.16 -0.73
CA LEU A 63 9.81 0.37 -0.50
C LEU A 63 10.36 -0.22 -1.81
N THR A 64 11.64 -0.54 -1.79
CA THR A 64 12.30 -1.32 -2.83
C THR A 64 12.68 -2.67 -2.19
N PRO A 65 12.19 -3.82 -2.70
CA PRO A 65 12.37 -5.10 -2.01
C PRO A 65 13.84 -5.51 -1.77
N GLY A 66 14.76 -5.18 -2.68
CA GLY A 66 16.18 -5.50 -2.54
C GLY A 66 16.46 -7.01 -2.44
N THR A 67 17.54 -7.38 -1.75
CA THR A 67 17.94 -8.80 -1.53
C THR A 67 17.16 -9.47 -0.41
N HIS A 68 16.60 -8.69 0.53
CA HIS A 68 15.86 -9.17 1.70
C HIS A 68 14.48 -8.51 1.74
N PRO A 69 13.52 -8.98 0.92
CA PRO A 69 12.22 -8.32 0.73
C PRO A 69 11.38 -8.23 2.01
N LEU A 70 11.41 -9.27 2.85
CA LEU A 70 10.66 -9.29 4.12
C LEU A 70 11.29 -8.35 5.15
N GLU A 71 12.62 -8.26 5.20
CA GLU A 71 13.33 -7.32 6.07
C GLU A 71 13.01 -5.86 5.67
N GLN A 72 13.07 -5.55 4.36
CA GLN A 72 12.70 -4.23 3.86
C GLN A 72 11.22 -3.89 4.14
N LEU A 73 10.33 -4.88 4.05
CA LEU A 73 8.93 -4.71 4.40
C LEU A 73 8.73 -4.40 5.89
N ALA A 74 9.31 -5.21 6.78
CA ALA A 74 9.23 -5.00 8.23
C ALA A 74 9.77 -3.62 8.63
N LEU A 75 10.95 -3.25 8.13
CA LEU A 75 11.56 -1.93 8.35
C LEU A 75 10.70 -0.77 7.81
N SER A 76 9.92 -0.99 6.74
CA SER A 76 9.08 0.04 6.15
C SER A 76 7.76 0.27 6.89
N ILE A 77 7.22 -0.78 7.53
CA ILE A 77 5.96 -0.73 8.29
C ILE A 77 6.20 -0.25 9.72
N SER A 78 7.29 -0.69 10.36
CA SER A 78 7.60 -0.36 11.75
C SER A 78 8.36 0.96 11.94
N ARG A 79 8.42 1.82 10.91
CA ARG A 79 9.21 3.08 10.95
C ARG A 79 8.85 3.99 12.13
N ASP A 80 7.57 4.06 12.47
CA ASP A 80 7.07 4.99 13.47
C ASP A 80 7.18 4.46 14.91
N ASP A 81 7.32 3.14 15.09
CA ASP A 81 7.34 2.47 16.40
C ASP A 81 8.74 2.48 17.06
N GLN A 82 9.80 2.85 16.31
CA GLN A 82 11.22 2.92 16.75
C GLN A 82 11.72 1.72 17.58
N SER A 83 11.05 0.57 17.51
CA SER A 83 11.36 -0.63 18.28
C SER A 83 12.09 -1.63 17.41
N LEU A 84 13.39 -1.82 17.67
CA LEU A 84 14.16 -2.89 17.02
C LEU A 84 13.59 -4.27 17.35
N ALA A 85 13.15 -4.48 18.59
CA ALA A 85 12.55 -5.75 19.02
C ALA A 85 11.23 -6.02 18.30
N GLY A 86 10.39 -4.98 18.13
CA GLY A 86 9.14 -5.09 17.37
C GLY A 86 9.37 -5.37 15.89
N THR A 87 10.38 -4.74 15.29
CA THR A 87 10.75 -4.97 13.90
C THR A 87 11.25 -6.41 13.68
N ALA A 88 12.12 -6.92 14.56
CA ALA A 88 12.60 -8.29 14.49
C ALA A 88 11.46 -9.32 14.66
N ALA A 89 10.57 -9.11 15.64
CA ALA A 89 9.41 -9.98 15.83
C ALA A 89 8.49 -9.99 14.60
N LEU A 90 8.23 -8.82 13.99
CA LEU A 90 7.45 -8.74 12.77
C LEU A 90 8.12 -9.47 11.60
N LEU A 91 9.45 -9.39 11.48
CA LEU A 91 10.20 -10.11 10.45
C LEU A 91 10.05 -11.64 10.60
N ASP A 92 10.19 -12.15 11.83
CA ASP A 92 9.99 -13.57 12.12
C ASP A 92 8.55 -14.02 11.82
N ASP A 93 7.55 -13.21 12.20
CA ASP A 93 6.14 -13.47 11.90
C ASP A 93 5.85 -13.45 10.39
N LEU A 94 6.45 -12.53 9.63
CA LEU A 94 6.32 -12.45 8.16
C LEU A 94 6.91 -13.69 7.47
N ALA A 95 7.97 -14.28 8.04
CA ALA A 95 8.59 -15.48 7.50
C ALA A 95 7.81 -16.76 7.85
N GLY A 96 7.17 -16.80 9.03
CA GLY A 96 6.52 -18.00 9.57
C GLY A 96 5.00 -18.10 9.32
N GLU A 97 4.28 -16.99 9.21
CA GLU A 97 2.81 -16.96 9.07
C GLU A 97 2.38 -16.05 7.93
N PRO A 98 1.82 -16.59 6.82
CA PRO A 98 1.41 -15.79 5.66
C PRO A 98 0.42 -14.66 5.94
N ARG A 99 -0.38 -14.77 7.01
CA ARG A 99 -1.38 -13.75 7.38
C ARG A 99 -0.83 -12.67 8.31
N SER A 100 0.40 -12.77 8.77
CA SER A 100 0.98 -11.86 9.77
C SER A 100 0.93 -10.38 9.34
N LEU A 101 1.18 -10.08 8.06
CA LEU A 101 1.04 -8.72 7.52
C LEU A 101 -0.38 -8.19 7.70
N HIS A 102 -1.39 -8.97 7.31
CA HIS A 102 -2.79 -8.58 7.44
C HIS A 102 -3.17 -8.39 8.92
N LEU A 103 -2.81 -9.34 9.78
CA LEU A 103 -3.11 -9.28 11.21
C LEU A 103 -2.44 -8.08 11.90
N HIS A 104 -1.18 -7.80 11.56
CA HIS A 104 -0.42 -6.66 12.08
C HIS A 104 -1.08 -5.34 11.67
N LEU A 105 -1.39 -5.16 10.38
CA LEU A 105 -2.03 -3.95 9.87
C LEU A 105 -3.46 -3.76 10.37
N THR A 106 -4.27 -4.82 10.47
CA THR A 106 -5.62 -4.72 11.02
C THR A 106 -5.61 -4.36 12.50
N ARG A 107 -4.57 -4.75 13.25
CA ARG A 107 -4.39 -4.34 14.64
C ARG A 107 -3.90 -2.90 14.79
N SER A 108 -3.02 -2.44 13.90
CA SER A 108 -2.36 -1.14 14.01
C SER A 108 -3.12 0.01 13.35
N LEU A 109 -3.96 -0.27 12.36
CA LEU A 109 -4.78 0.74 11.70
C LEU A 109 -6.03 1.04 12.54
N PRO A 110 -6.43 2.31 12.69
CA PRO A 110 -7.64 2.68 13.40
C PRO A 110 -8.88 2.08 12.72
N ALA A 111 -9.82 1.58 13.51
CA ALA A 111 -11.10 1.04 13.03
C ALA A 111 -11.88 2.13 12.28
N GLY A 112 -11.91 2.06 10.95
CA GLY A 112 -12.52 3.06 10.06
C GLY A 112 -11.95 3.14 8.64
N ALA A 113 -11.06 2.21 8.27
CA ALA A 113 -10.47 2.13 6.92
C ALA A 113 -11.20 1.14 5.98
N ASP A 114 -12.36 0.62 6.38
CA ASP A 114 -13.22 -0.27 5.58
C ASP A 114 -14.34 0.50 4.86
#